data_AF-A0A6A5ZRH2-F1
#
_entry.id   AF-A0A6A5ZRH2-F1
#
_cell.length_a   1.000
_cell.length_b   1.000
_cell.length_c   1.000
_cell.angle_alpha   90.00
_cell.angle_beta   90.00
_cell.angle_gamma   90.00
#
_symmetry.space_group_name_H-M   'P 1'
#
loop_
_entity.id
_entity.type
_entity.pdbx_description
1 polymer ?
#
loop_
_entity_poly.entity_id
_entity_poly.type
_entity_poly.pdbx_seq_one_letter_code
_entity_poly.pdbx_strand_id
1 'polypeptide(L)'
;MPRQNDRPIIQLCSPDLECLTSRDMSKQEIVQAYRQLYRHSLRAIQFSKPARYTLRDRLRLAFRTGDPAQFSPHKIANTLDFLSYATMENGLEHRILKNLLYVWWYQGRGGGGKRSSRPPTPTETEIRTTAYDMFNHTIRMLNESMSLCLPAMTTRDPV
;
A
#
# COMPACT_ATOMS: atom_id res chain seq x y z
N MET A 1 34.11 -62.26 -9.48
CA MET A 1 35.16 -61.48 -8.79
C MET A 1 35.75 -60.51 -9.81
N PRO A 2 36.09 -59.26 -9.49
CA PRO A 2 35.27 -58.11 -9.04
C PRO A 2 35.36 -56.88 -10.00
N ARG A 3 34.47 -55.89 -9.79
CA ARG A 3 34.56 -54.38 -9.91
C ARG A 3 35.38 -53.76 -11.08
N GLN A 4 35.01 -52.66 -11.72
CA GLN A 4 34.27 -51.45 -11.33
C GLN A 4 33.43 -50.95 -12.54
N ASN A 5 32.17 -50.57 -12.31
CA ASN A 5 31.44 -49.66 -13.19
C ASN A 5 31.48 -48.27 -12.56
N ASP A 6 32.24 -47.37 -13.18
CA ASP A 6 32.22 -45.95 -12.89
C ASP A 6 30.87 -45.35 -13.32
N ARG A 7 30.17 -44.73 -12.37
CA ARG A 7 29.12 -43.74 -12.66
C ARG A 7 29.83 -42.44 -13.00
N PRO A 8 29.37 -41.69 -14.01
CA PRO A 8 28.63 -40.46 -13.70
C PRO A 8 27.55 -40.20 -14.81
N ILE A 9 26.63 -39.24 -14.81
CA ILE A 9 26.55 -37.88 -14.27
C ILE A 9 25.06 -37.67 -13.95
N ILE A 10 24.78 -37.27 -12.72
CA ILE A 10 23.51 -36.61 -12.40
C ILE A 10 23.61 -35.21 -13.04
N GLN A 11 22.95 -34.99 -14.19
CA GLN A 11 22.79 -33.64 -14.74
C GLN A 11 21.59 -32.98 -14.06
N LEU A 12 21.76 -32.63 -12.77
CA LEU A 12 20.95 -31.65 -12.07
C LEU A 12 21.63 -30.29 -12.26
N CYS A 13 21.19 -29.53 -13.25
CA CYS A 13 21.36 -28.08 -13.30
C CYS A 13 20.54 -27.50 -14.46
N SER A 14 19.31 -27.08 -14.16
CA SER A 14 18.71 -25.94 -14.85
C SER A 14 18.75 -24.79 -13.86
N PRO A 15 19.66 -23.80 -14.01
CA PRO A 15 19.73 -22.63 -13.14
C PRO A 15 18.96 -21.44 -13.75
N ASP A 16 17.84 -21.66 -14.43
CA ASP A 16 17.11 -20.57 -15.13
C ASP A 16 15.69 -20.33 -14.58
N LEU A 17 15.41 -20.76 -13.35
CA LEU A 17 14.14 -20.44 -12.67
C LEU A 17 14.29 -19.38 -11.56
N GLU A 18 15.24 -18.46 -11.71
CA GLU A 18 15.33 -17.24 -10.90
C GLU A 18 15.49 -16.01 -11.81
N CYS A 19 14.42 -15.62 -12.50
CA CYS A 19 14.22 -14.23 -12.88
C CYS A 19 12.73 -13.98 -13.17
N LEU A 20 11.89 -14.10 -12.15
CA LEU A 20 10.60 -13.41 -12.16
C LEU A 20 10.87 -11.93 -11.91
N THR A 21 11.38 -11.29 -12.96
CA THR A 21 11.19 -9.89 -13.33
C THR A 21 10.83 -8.96 -12.17
N SER A 22 11.85 -8.51 -11.44
CA SER A 22 11.79 -7.17 -10.86
C SER A 22 11.91 -6.17 -12.01
N ARG A 23 10.88 -6.10 -12.85
CA ARG A 23 10.78 -5.09 -13.90
C ARG A 23 10.37 -3.81 -13.21
N ASP A 24 11.30 -2.87 -13.11
CA ASP A 24 10.98 -1.51 -12.73
C ASP A 24 9.92 -0.96 -13.67
N MET A 25 8.83 -0.44 -13.09
CA MET A 25 7.75 0.11 -13.87
C MET A 25 8.21 1.40 -14.56
N SER A 26 7.93 1.51 -15.84
CA SER A 26 8.12 2.77 -16.55
C SER A 26 7.21 3.87 -15.98
N LYS A 27 7.58 5.13 -16.17
CA LYS A 27 6.76 6.28 -15.74
C LYS A 27 5.33 6.21 -16.30
N GLN A 28 5.17 5.74 -17.54
CA GLN A 28 3.85 5.58 -18.16
C GLN A 28 3.01 4.51 -17.46
N GLU A 29 3.61 3.37 -17.12
CA GLU A 29 2.94 2.29 -16.39
C GLU A 29 2.55 2.74 -14.96
N ILE A 30 3.39 3.53 -14.28
CA ILE A 30 3.06 4.11 -12.96
C ILE A 30 1.84 5.04 -13.06
N VAL A 31 1.78 5.89 -14.09
CA VAL A 31 0.63 6.79 -14.31
C VAL A 31 -0.65 5.99 -14.62
N GLN A 32 -0.53 4.91 -15.39
CA GLN A 32 -1.67 4.03 -15.67
C GLN A 32 -2.15 3.33 -14.39
N ALA A 33 -1.23 2.80 -13.59
CA ALA A 33 -1.53 2.19 -12.29
C ALA A 33 -2.26 3.17 -11.36
N TYR A 34 -1.76 4.40 -11.23
CA TYR A 34 -2.44 5.46 -10.48
C TYR A 34 -3.89 5.66 -10.93
N ARG A 35 -4.12 5.75 -12.25
CA ARG A 35 -5.46 5.95 -12.82
C ARG A 35 -6.39 4.77 -12.53
N GLN A 36 -5.89 3.54 -12.64
CA GLN A 36 -6.66 2.33 -12.38
C GLN A 36 -7.02 2.24 -10.89
N LEU A 37 -6.03 2.35 -10.00
CA LEU A 37 -6.24 2.31 -8.56
C LEU A 37 -7.23 3.39 -8.13
N TYR A 38 -7.07 4.62 -8.61
CA TYR A 38 -8.00 5.71 -8.29
C TYR A 38 -9.44 5.39 -8.70
N ARG A 39 -9.66 4.87 -9.91
CA ARG A 39 -11.00 4.51 -10.41
C ARG A 39 -11.62 3.37 -9.61
N HIS A 40 -10.86 2.31 -9.33
CA HIS A 40 -11.34 1.15 -8.57
C HIS A 40 -11.63 1.53 -7.12
N SER A 41 -10.75 2.31 -6.49
CA SER A 41 -10.96 2.78 -5.13
C SER A 41 -12.20 3.66 -5.00
N LEU A 42 -12.49 4.53 -5.99
CA LEU A 42 -13.73 5.33 -5.99
C LEU A 42 -15.00 4.48 -6.04
N ARG A 43 -14.99 3.39 -6.83
CA ARG A 43 -16.09 2.43 -6.88
C ARG A 43 -16.24 1.69 -5.55
N ALA A 44 -15.13 1.22 -4.97
CA ALA A 44 -15.11 0.50 -3.69
C ALA A 44 -15.72 1.31 -2.54
N ILE A 45 -15.55 2.63 -2.54
CA ILE A 45 -16.11 3.53 -1.52
C ILE A 45 -17.45 4.14 -1.91
N GLN A 46 -18.02 3.71 -3.04
CA GLN A 46 -19.28 4.22 -3.60
C GLN A 46 -19.31 5.75 -3.75
N PHE A 47 -18.17 6.35 -4.08
CA PHE A 47 -18.00 7.81 -4.20
C PHE A 47 -18.46 8.62 -2.98
N SER A 48 -18.46 8.01 -1.78
CA SER A 48 -18.95 8.64 -0.56
C SER A 48 -18.09 9.84 -0.12
N LYS A 49 -18.75 10.81 0.51
CA LYS A 49 -18.08 11.94 1.20
C LYS A 49 -17.99 11.59 2.69
N PRO A 50 -16.87 11.87 3.38
CA PRO A 50 -15.66 12.54 2.90
C PRO A 50 -14.63 11.60 2.24
N ALA A 51 -14.86 10.29 2.27
CA ALA A 51 -13.92 9.24 1.87
C ALA A 51 -13.23 9.48 0.51
N ARG A 52 -13.97 9.91 -0.51
CA ARG A 52 -13.42 10.16 -1.86
C ARG A 52 -12.32 11.21 -1.90
N TYR A 53 -12.41 12.22 -1.05
CA TYR A 53 -11.41 13.29 -0.98
C TYR A 53 -10.18 12.81 -0.22
N THR A 54 -10.38 12.18 0.94
CA THR A 54 -9.32 11.57 1.73
C THR A 54 -8.50 10.58 0.91
N LEU A 55 -9.17 9.67 0.20
CA LEU A 55 -8.55 8.70 -0.69
C LEU A 55 -7.72 9.37 -1.78
N ARG A 56 -8.31 10.34 -2.50
CA ARG A 56 -7.64 11.05 -3.59
C ARG A 56 -6.36 11.70 -3.11
N ASP A 57 -6.42 12.39 -1.98
CA ASP A 57 -5.30 13.18 -1.48
C ASP A 57 -4.18 12.26 -0.98
N ARG A 58 -4.51 11.14 -0.33
CA ARG A 58 -3.56 10.11 0.09
C ARG A 58 -2.91 9.39 -1.08
N LEU A 59 -3.69 8.99 -2.08
CA LEU A 59 -3.17 8.31 -3.27
C LEU A 59 -2.26 9.25 -4.08
N ARG A 60 -2.65 10.52 -4.22
CA ARG A 60 -1.81 11.54 -4.87
C ARG A 60 -0.50 11.74 -4.15
N LEU A 61 -0.52 11.81 -2.82
CA LEU A 61 0.69 11.95 -2.03
C LEU A 61 1.60 10.74 -2.25
N ALA A 62 1.09 9.52 -2.07
CA ALA A 62 1.86 8.29 -2.23
C ALA A 62 2.52 8.18 -3.61
N PHE A 63 1.82 8.50 -4.69
CA PHE A 63 2.38 8.45 -6.05
C PHE A 63 3.30 9.63 -6.40
N ARG A 64 3.25 10.74 -5.66
CA ARG A 64 4.12 11.90 -5.89
C ARG A 64 5.40 11.87 -5.08
N THR A 65 5.33 11.40 -3.84
CA THR A 65 6.47 11.34 -2.92
C THR A 65 7.07 9.96 -2.79
N GLY A 66 6.37 8.91 -3.23
CA GLY A 66 6.86 7.55 -3.21
C GLY A 66 7.97 7.34 -4.23
N ASP A 67 8.91 6.47 -3.88
CA ASP A 67 9.98 6.04 -4.78
C ASP A 67 9.39 5.17 -5.91
N PRO A 68 9.62 5.53 -7.19
CA PRO A 68 9.19 4.72 -8.35
C PRO A 68 9.59 3.25 -8.26
N ALA A 69 10.73 2.92 -7.65
CA ALA A 69 11.24 1.56 -7.52
C ALA A 69 10.37 0.69 -6.58
N GLN A 70 9.52 1.29 -5.75
CA GLN A 70 8.63 0.55 -4.85
C GLN A 70 7.34 0.09 -5.54
N PHE A 71 7.04 0.57 -6.75
CA PHE A 71 5.86 0.13 -7.50
C PHE A 71 6.16 -1.16 -8.26
N SER A 72 5.42 -2.21 -7.88
CA SER A 72 5.48 -3.52 -8.55
C SER A 72 4.16 -3.78 -9.28
N PRO A 73 4.20 -4.26 -10.55
CA PRO A 73 2.99 -4.62 -11.30
C PRO A 73 2.13 -5.64 -10.55
N HIS A 74 2.76 -6.62 -9.90
CA HIS A 74 2.08 -7.64 -9.10
C HIS A 74 1.33 -7.02 -7.92
N LYS A 75 1.97 -6.12 -7.17
CA LYS A 75 1.32 -5.45 -6.04
C LYS A 75 0.12 -4.59 -6.46
N ILE A 76 0.23 -3.95 -7.63
CA ILE A 76 -0.87 -3.16 -8.20
C ILE A 76 -2.04 -4.07 -8.58
N ALA A 77 -1.79 -5.19 -9.25
CA ALA A 77 -2.81 -6.17 -9.61
C ALA A 77 -3.57 -6.67 -8.36
N ASN A 78 -2.85 -7.14 -7.34
CA ASN A 78 -3.45 -7.60 -6.08
C ASN A 78 -4.26 -6.50 -5.39
N THR A 79 -3.79 -5.25 -5.47
CA THR A 79 -4.54 -4.11 -4.91
C THR A 79 -5.81 -3.82 -5.71
N LEU A 80 -5.80 -3.98 -7.04
CA LEU A 80 -7.01 -3.85 -7.86
C LEU A 80 -8.03 -4.95 -7.52
N ASP A 81 -7.58 -6.17 -7.30
CA ASP A 81 -8.43 -7.29 -6.88
C ASP A 81 -9.03 -7.04 -5.48
N PHE A 82 -8.20 -6.64 -4.51
CA PHE A 82 -8.66 -6.22 -3.18
C PHE A 82 -9.75 -5.15 -3.25
N LEU A 83 -9.56 -4.13 -4.10
CA LEU A 83 -10.56 -3.07 -4.30
C LEU A 83 -11.81 -3.58 -5.03
N SER A 84 -11.67 -4.55 -5.93
CA SER A 84 -12.80 -5.21 -6.59
C SER A 84 -13.65 -5.95 -5.56
N TYR A 85 -13.03 -6.77 -4.69
CA TYR A 85 -13.74 -7.48 -3.63
C TYR A 85 -14.44 -6.53 -2.65
N ALA A 86 -13.82 -5.39 -2.33
CA ALA A 86 -14.45 -4.33 -1.52
C ALA A 86 -15.71 -3.70 -2.15
N THR A 87 -15.98 -3.91 -3.44
CA THR A 87 -17.22 -3.48 -4.11
C THR A 87 -18.33 -4.54 -4.06
N MET A 88 -17.99 -5.82 -4.03
CA MET A 88 -18.95 -6.91 -4.26
C MET A 88 -19.72 -7.28 -2.98
N GLU A 89 -19.02 -7.29 -1.84
CA GLU A 89 -19.59 -7.72 -0.57
C GLU A 89 -19.30 -6.70 0.54
N ASN A 90 -20.16 -6.65 1.56
CA ASN A 90 -19.85 -5.98 2.84
C ASN A 90 -18.86 -6.81 3.69
N GLY A 91 -17.86 -7.38 3.00
CA GLY A 91 -16.83 -8.27 3.52
C GLY A 91 -15.72 -7.54 4.26
N LEU A 92 -14.63 -8.27 4.48
CA LEU A 92 -13.50 -7.81 5.26
C LEU A 92 -12.78 -6.65 4.55
N GLU A 93 -12.59 -6.74 3.24
CA GLU A 93 -11.92 -5.74 2.39
C GLU A 93 -12.65 -4.40 2.45
N HIS A 94 -13.99 -4.43 2.35
CA HIS A 94 -14.82 -3.24 2.49
C HIS A 94 -14.66 -2.59 3.87
N ARG A 95 -14.69 -3.40 4.94
CA ARG A 95 -14.53 -2.91 6.32
C ARG A 95 -13.13 -2.34 6.56
N ILE A 96 -12.09 -3.00 6.05
CA ILE A 96 -10.70 -2.52 6.12
C ILE A 96 -10.58 -1.17 5.42
N LEU A 97 -11.05 -1.07 4.17
CA LEU A 97 -10.96 0.16 3.39
C LEU A 97 -11.73 1.32 4.05
N LYS A 98 -12.93 1.04 4.58
CA LYS A 98 -13.73 2.02 5.34
C LYS A 98 -13.00 2.52 6.57
N ASN A 99 -12.44 1.62 7.39
CA ASN A 99 -11.72 1.99 8.60
C ASN A 99 -10.43 2.75 8.28
N LEU A 100 -9.69 2.32 7.24
CA LEU A 100 -8.50 2.99 6.74
C LEU A 100 -8.80 4.46 6.40
N LEU A 101 -9.87 4.70 5.63
CA LEU A 101 -10.28 6.04 5.22
C LEU A 101 -10.80 6.88 6.39
N TYR A 102 -11.46 6.25 7.36
CA TYR A 102 -11.90 6.91 8.59
C TYR A 102 -10.70 7.46 9.39
N VAL A 103 -9.69 6.61 9.62
CA VAL A 103 -8.47 7.00 10.34
C VAL A 103 -7.71 8.09 9.58
N TRP A 104 -7.52 7.93 8.27
CA TRP A 104 -6.84 8.96 7.45
C TRP A 104 -7.56 10.29 7.45
N TRP A 105 -8.90 10.29 7.43
CA TRP A 105 -9.70 11.50 7.45
C TRP A 105 -9.55 12.23 8.80
N TYR A 106 -9.61 11.48 9.89
CA TYR A 106 -9.45 12.02 11.23
C TYR A 106 -8.04 12.60 11.43
N GLN A 107 -7.02 11.90 10.96
CA GLN A 107 -5.64 12.38 11.01
C GLN A 107 -5.45 13.68 10.21
N GLY A 108 -5.96 13.76 8.98
CA GLY A 108 -5.85 14.96 8.15
C GLY A 108 -6.52 16.20 8.76
N ARG A 109 -7.39 16.04 9.77
CA ARG A 109 -8.00 17.15 10.51
C ARG A 109 -7.19 17.60 11.72
N GLY A 110 -6.11 16.90 12.08
CA GLY A 110 -5.35 17.10 13.31
C GLY A 110 -5.87 16.29 14.49
N GLY A 111 -6.60 15.18 14.22
CA GLY A 111 -7.32 14.42 15.23
C GLY A 111 -8.71 15.01 15.53
N GLY A 112 -9.33 14.57 16.62
CA GLY A 112 -10.70 14.93 17.03
C GLY A 112 -10.76 15.99 18.11
N GLY A 113 -9.61 16.57 18.45
CA GLY A 113 -9.56 17.77 19.27
C GLY A 113 -9.97 19.01 18.48
N LYS A 114 -10.47 20.03 19.19
CA LYS A 114 -10.63 21.37 18.61
C LYS A 114 -9.24 21.85 18.16
N ARG A 115 -9.14 22.42 16.96
CA ARG A 115 -7.90 23.05 16.50
C ARG A 115 -7.57 24.20 17.46
N SER A 116 -6.51 24.02 18.24
CA SER A 116 -5.97 25.08 19.08
C SER A 116 -5.43 26.19 18.19
N SER A 117 -5.68 27.45 18.56
CA SER A 117 -5.06 28.60 17.90
C SER A 117 -3.56 28.73 18.22
N ARG A 118 -3.08 28.01 19.24
CA ARG A 118 -1.67 28.04 19.65
C ARG A 118 -0.86 27.03 18.83
N PRO A 119 0.38 27.36 18.40
CA PRO A 119 1.27 26.37 17.82
C PRO A 119 1.50 25.20 18.79
N PRO A 120 1.51 23.95 18.29
CA PRO A 120 1.75 22.79 19.14
C PRO A 120 3.16 22.86 19.73
N THR A 121 3.30 22.36 20.96
CA THR A 121 4.63 22.18 21.57
C THR A 121 5.41 21.07 20.83
N PRO A 122 6.74 21.02 20.95
CA PRO A 122 7.54 19.93 20.37
C PRO A 122 7.04 18.54 20.81
N THR A 123 6.73 18.39 22.10
CA THR A 123 6.19 17.15 22.67
C THR A 123 4.81 16.79 22.11
N GLU A 124 3.89 17.77 21.97
CA GLU A 124 2.59 17.53 21.34
C GLU A 124 2.72 17.12 19.87
N THR A 125 3.70 17.68 19.16
CA THR A 125 3.99 17.34 17.77
C THR A 125 4.52 15.92 17.65
N GLU A 126 5.42 15.52 18.54
CA GLU A 126 5.95 14.15 18.62
C GLU A 126 4.85 13.13 18.95
N ILE A 127 3.98 13.43 19.93
CA ILE A 127 2.83 12.58 20.27
C ILE A 127 1.89 12.42 19.08
N ARG A 128 1.55 13.52 18.38
CA ARG A 128 0.68 13.46 17.19
C ARG A 128 1.31 12.65 16.06
N THR A 129 2.62 12.76 15.90
CA THR A 129 3.37 12.02 14.88
C THR A 129 3.37 10.53 15.18
N THR A 130 3.65 10.16 16.42
CA THR A 130 3.80 8.75 16.85
C THR A 130 2.47 8.05 17.12
N ALA A 131 1.38 8.79 17.34
CA ALA A 131 0.04 8.23 17.62
C ALA A 131 -0.48 7.27 16.53
N TYR A 132 0.01 7.39 15.29
CA TYR A 132 -0.39 6.54 14.17
C TYR A 132 0.66 5.48 13.81
N ASP A 133 1.76 5.35 14.54
CA ASP A 133 2.85 4.44 14.17
C ASP A 133 2.42 2.98 14.15
N MET A 134 1.68 2.54 15.16
CA MET A 134 1.13 1.18 15.21
C MET A 134 0.18 0.93 14.05
N PHE A 135 -0.68 1.90 13.73
CA PHE A 135 -1.58 1.82 12.58
C PHE A 135 -0.81 1.74 11.25
N ASN A 136 0.24 2.56 11.09
CA ASN A 136 1.08 2.52 9.90
C ASN A 136 1.81 1.19 9.77
N HIS A 137 2.26 0.63 10.89
CA HIS A 137 2.89 -0.67 10.92
C HIS A 137 1.90 -1.78 10.50
N THR A 138 0.65 -1.78 11.00
CA THR A 138 -0.34 -2.79 10.58
C THR A 138 -0.68 -2.69 9.09
N ILE A 139 -0.73 -1.49 8.50
CA ILE A 139 -0.89 -1.33 7.05
C ILE A 139 0.33 -1.87 6.29
N ARG A 140 1.55 -1.70 6.79
CA ARG A 140 2.75 -2.32 6.19
C ARG A 140 2.66 -3.85 6.25
N MET A 141 2.30 -4.41 7.40
CA MET A 141 2.12 -5.86 7.55
C MET A 141 1.03 -6.41 6.62
N LEU A 142 -0.08 -5.68 6.44
CA LEU A 142 -1.12 -6.03 5.48
C LEU A 142 -0.61 -6.00 4.04
N ASN A 143 0.15 -4.96 3.69
CA ASN A 143 0.76 -4.86 2.37
C ASN A 143 1.77 -5.99 2.11
N GLU A 144 2.52 -6.42 3.13
CA GLU A 144 3.46 -7.52 3.01
C GLU A 144 2.75 -8.86 2.87
N SER A 145 1.75 -9.14 3.72
CA SER A 145 1.05 -10.44 3.73
C SER A 145 0.22 -10.69 2.47
N MET A 146 -0.43 -9.67 1.94
CA MET A 146 -1.29 -9.77 0.75
C MET A 146 -0.62 -9.23 -0.52
N SER A 147 0.65 -8.82 -0.44
CA SER A 147 1.37 -8.16 -1.53
C SER A 147 0.58 -6.98 -2.11
N LEU A 148 0.14 -6.06 -1.26
CA LEU A 148 -0.61 -4.86 -1.67
C LEU A 148 0.29 -3.62 -1.74
N CYS A 149 -0.24 -2.55 -2.33
CA CYS A 149 0.41 -1.24 -2.41
C CYS A 149 -0.43 -0.10 -1.79
N LEU A 150 -1.11 -0.37 -0.68
CA LEU A 150 -1.89 0.65 0.02
C LEU A 150 -0.96 1.72 0.62
N PRO A 151 -1.32 3.02 0.58
CA PRO A 151 -0.55 4.09 1.22
C PRO A 151 -0.35 3.89 2.73
N ALA A 152 0.80 3.35 3.15
CA ALA A 152 1.11 3.17 4.58
C ALA A 152 1.68 4.44 5.23
N MET A 153 2.14 5.41 4.44
CA MET A 153 2.64 6.68 4.97
C MET A 153 1.49 7.62 5.27
N THR A 154 1.22 7.80 6.55
CA THR A 154 0.54 9.00 6.99
C THR A 154 1.47 10.18 6.83
N THR A 155 0.95 11.30 6.32
CA THR A 155 1.64 12.60 6.29
C THR A 155 2.32 12.81 7.65
N ARG A 156 3.65 12.64 7.67
CA ARG A 156 4.47 13.40 8.60
C ARG A 156 4.18 14.82 8.20
N ASP A 157 3.57 15.59 9.09
CA ASP A 157 3.31 17.01 8.83
C ASP A 157 4.62 17.59 8.28
N PRO A 158 4.65 18.06 7.01
CA PRO A 158 5.77 18.87 6.61
C PRO A 158 5.63 20.13 7.45
N VAL A 159 6.56 20.29 8.39
CA VAL A 159 6.81 21.57 9.07
C VAL A 159 6.96 22.65 8.01
#